data_AF-A4ACS7-F1
#
_entry.id   AF-A4ACS7-F1
#
_cell.length_a   1.000
_cell.length_b   1.000
_cell.length_c   1.000
_cell.angle_alpha   90.00
_cell.angle_beta   90.00
_cell.angle_gamma   90.00
#
_symmetry.space_group_name_H-M   'P 1'
#
loop_
_entity.id
_entity.type
_entity.pdbx_description
1 polymer ?
#
loop_
_entity_poly.entity_id
_entity_poly.type
_entity_poly.pdbx_seq_one_letter_code
_entity_poly.pdbx_strand_id
1 'polypeptide(L)'
;MSVTLITMFIPHAKPLIQGTFLARYDRFIARIALGDREVDAHCVNTGRMEGLIVPGSRAWVSQVPDDSPRKLRYTLELLEINGVMIGTNTQLPNRLAETVVQAKQVNGLKRYRKLSREVAYGARSRIDLLLEGANSRHWVEVKNCHLVYPDGGAYFPDSVSKRATGHLEELIQKVEVGDKATVLFVIQRLDGVVVRPSSVHDPAFAEAARQAYARGVRFTGLHFDVSTRGFTYLGTLPVDFRPYNEESVRGYRDALASTSGWQRRGKPR
;
A
#
# COMPACT_ATOMS: atom_id res chain seq x y z
N MET A 1 -30.86 -15.00 1.61
CA MET A 1 -30.48 -14.52 2.95
C MET A 1 -29.50 -13.37 2.77
N SER A 2 -29.94 -12.15 3.02
CA SER A 2 -29.07 -10.96 2.93
C SER A 2 -28.07 -11.04 4.07
N VAL A 3 -26.82 -11.37 3.76
CA VAL A 3 -25.73 -11.22 4.73
C VAL A 3 -25.51 -9.72 4.85
N THR A 4 -25.99 -9.12 5.94
CA THR A 4 -25.63 -7.76 6.31
C THR A 4 -24.11 -7.75 6.43
N LEU A 5 -23.42 -7.26 5.39
CA LEU A 5 -21.99 -7.02 5.42
C LEU A 5 -21.78 -5.99 6.52
N ILE A 6 -21.25 -6.42 7.67
CA ILE A 6 -20.79 -5.49 8.69
C ILE A 6 -19.67 -4.70 8.02
N THR A 7 -19.97 -3.46 7.67
CA THR A 7 -19.01 -2.51 7.11
C THR A 7 -17.93 -2.28 8.16
N MET A 8 -16.74 -2.82 7.92
CA MET A 8 -15.63 -2.70 8.87
C MET A 8 -14.96 -1.33 8.69
N PHE A 9 -15.14 -0.47 9.69
CA PHE A 9 -14.53 0.86 9.74
C PHE A 9 -13.35 0.88 10.72
N ILE A 10 -12.20 1.37 10.26
CA ILE A 10 -10.96 1.47 11.02
C ILE A 10 -10.63 2.97 11.17
N PRO A 11 -10.81 3.58 12.35
CA PRO A 11 -10.57 5.01 12.51
C PRO A 11 -9.07 5.33 12.44
N HIS A 12 -8.75 6.56 12.02
CA HIS A 12 -7.41 7.10 12.25
C HIS A 12 -7.12 7.10 13.75
N ALA A 13 -5.87 6.84 14.11
CA ALA A 13 -5.47 6.85 15.52
C ALA A 13 -5.59 8.23 16.16
N LYS A 14 -5.61 9.29 15.33
CA LYS A 14 -5.70 10.68 15.73
C LYS A 14 -6.55 11.46 14.72
N PRO A 15 -7.19 12.55 15.13
CA PRO A 15 -7.77 13.51 14.20
C PRO A 15 -6.72 14.00 13.21
N LEU A 16 -7.13 14.17 11.96
CA LEU A 16 -6.27 14.70 10.92
C LEU A 16 -6.49 16.19 10.74
N ILE A 17 -5.39 16.92 10.50
CA ILE A 17 -5.40 18.34 10.22
C ILE A 17 -5.33 18.52 8.71
N GLN A 18 -6.31 19.22 8.14
CA GLN A 18 -6.32 19.52 6.72
C GLN A 18 -5.34 20.65 6.39
N GLY A 19 -4.69 20.54 5.25
CA GLY A 19 -3.83 21.56 4.65
C GLY A 19 -3.75 21.45 3.14
N THR A 20 -2.83 22.20 2.58
CA THR A 20 -2.50 22.18 1.15
C THR A 20 -1.10 21.62 0.96
N PHE A 21 -0.96 20.59 0.13
CA PHE A 21 0.33 20.05 -0.26
C PHE A 21 1.09 21.04 -1.14
N LEU A 22 2.30 21.41 -0.74
CA LEU A 22 3.12 22.36 -1.50
C LEU A 22 4.21 21.66 -2.30
N ALA A 23 4.96 20.77 -1.66
CA ALA A 23 6.06 20.05 -2.30
C ALA A 23 6.50 18.84 -1.48
N ARG A 24 7.26 17.94 -2.12
CA ARG A 24 7.98 16.85 -1.44
C ARG A 24 9.48 16.96 -1.70
N TYR A 25 10.26 16.90 -0.64
CA TYR A 25 11.71 17.03 -0.66
C TYR A 25 12.39 15.80 -0.09
N ASP A 26 13.58 15.51 -0.63
CA ASP A 26 14.53 14.52 -0.08
C ASP A 26 13.87 13.21 0.35
N ARG A 27 12.87 12.75 -0.42
CA ARG A 27 12.06 11.55 -0.21
C ARG A 27 11.12 11.58 1.02
N PHE A 28 11.56 12.16 2.13
CA PHE A 28 10.94 11.99 3.45
C PHE A 28 10.26 13.24 4.01
N ILE A 29 10.26 14.36 3.27
CA ILE A 29 9.67 15.62 3.74
C ILE A 29 8.56 16.04 2.80
N ALA A 30 7.36 16.25 3.31
CA ALA A 30 6.27 16.89 2.62
C ALA A 30 6.04 18.26 3.25
N ARG A 31 6.11 19.33 2.44
CA ARG A 31 5.78 20.68 2.88
C ARG A 31 4.29 20.92 2.71
N ILE A 32 3.63 21.35 3.77
CA ILE A 32 2.19 21.53 3.85
C ILE A 32 1.89 22.94 4.35
N ALA A 33 1.01 23.67 3.67
CA ALA A 33 0.41 24.87 4.23
C ALA A 33 -0.74 24.49 5.16
N LEU A 34 -0.66 24.89 6.43
CA LEU A 34 -1.67 24.71 7.45
C LEU A 34 -2.17 26.08 7.91
N GLY A 35 -3.22 26.59 7.28
CA GLY A 35 -3.68 27.96 7.52
C GLY A 35 -2.67 28.98 6.97
N ASP A 36 -2.16 29.85 7.85
CA ASP A 36 -1.22 30.93 7.55
C ASP A 36 0.26 30.54 7.65
N ARG A 37 0.55 29.29 8.02
CA ARG A 37 1.92 28.79 8.20
C ARG A 37 2.24 27.59 7.32
N GLU A 38 3.51 27.45 6.97
CA GLU A 38 4.05 26.24 6.35
C GLU A 38 4.68 25.33 7.40
N VAL A 39 4.46 24.03 7.28
CA VAL A 39 5.07 23.00 8.13
C VAL A 39 5.71 21.90 7.30
N ASP A 40 6.75 21.29 7.85
CA ASP A 40 7.33 20.06 7.32
C ASP A 40 6.71 18.85 8.01
N ALA A 41 6.08 17.98 7.22
CA ALA A 41 5.56 16.70 7.62
C ALA A 41 6.48 15.57 7.16
N HIS A 42 6.56 14.51 7.96
CA HIS A 42 7.23 13.27 7.57
C HIS A 42 6.42 12.57 6.48
N CYS A 43 7.02 12.41 5.30
CA CYS A 43 6.52 11.53 4.25
C CYS A 43 7.09 10.12 4.47
N VAL A 44 6.27 9.25 5.06
CA VAL A 44 6.66 7.87 5.40
C VAL A 44 6.89 7.03 4.14
N ASN A 45 6.15 7.33 3.07
CA ASN A 45 6.33 6.65 1.80
C ASN A 45 7.69 6.99 1.22
N THR A 46 8.46 5.94 0.95
CA THR A 46 9.81 6.06 0.40
C THR A 46 9.84 5.83 -1.12
N GLY A 47 8.72 5.42 -1.72
CA GLY A 47 8.58 5.24 -3.16
C GLY A 47 8.49 6.56 -3.91
N ARG A 48 8.28 6.47 -5.23
CA ARG A 48 8.15 7.65 -6.08
C ARG A 48 6.83 8.37 -5.83
N MET A 49 5.82 7.67 -5.30
CA MET A 49 4.46 8.22 -5.14
C MET A 49 3.98 8.76 -6.49
N GLU A 50 4.10 7.92 -7.52
CA GLU A 50 3.83 8.31 -8.90
C GLU A 50 2.40 8.86 -9.05
N GLY A 51 2.29 10.05 -9.65
CA GLY A 51 1.02 10.77 -9.82
C GLY A 51 0.46 11.44 -8.56
N LEU A 52 1.09 11.29 -7.39
CA LEU A 52 0.57 11.83 -6.13
C LEU A 52 1.22 13.16 -5.71
N ILE A 53 2.30 13.58 -6.36
CA ILE A 53 3.09 14.76 -5.96
C ILE A 53 2.59 15.98 -6.74
N VAL A 54 1.38 16.43 -6.41
CA VAL A 54 0.67 17.53 -7.09
C VAL A 54 0.54 18.74 -6.16
N PRO A 55 1.38 19.79 -6.31
CA PRO A 55 1.25 21.04 -5.55
C PRO A 55 -0.16 21.64 -5.66
N GLY A 56 -0.66 22.21 -4.56
CA GLY A 56 -2.01 22.77 -4.47
C GLY A 56 -3.09 21.74 -4.08
N SER A 57 -2.77 20.44 -4.07
CA SER A 57 -3.73 19.41 -3.67
C SER A 57 -4.06 19.46 -2.19
N ARG A 58 -5.25 19.01 -1.81
CA ARG A 58 -5.60 18.86 -0.40
C ARG A 58 -4.76 17.75 0.23
N ALA A 59 -4.29 18.01 1.44
CA ALA A 59 -3.50 17.09 2.22
C ALA A 59 -4.03 17.00 3.64
N TRP A 60 -3.78 15.86 4.27
CA TRP A 60 -4.09 15.67 5.68
C TRP A 60 -2.89 15.12 6.41
N VAL A 61 -2.61 15.72 7.55
CA VAL A 61 -1.49 15.33 8.40
C VAL A 61 -1.99 14.92 9.78
N SER A 62 -1.33 13.93 10.38
CA SER A 62 -1.44 13.68 11.81
C SER A 62 -0.35 14.44 12.56
N GLN A 63 -0.64 14.83 13.81
CA GLN A 63 0.34 15.47 14.70
C GLN A 63 0.83 14.48 15.76
N VAL A 64 2.13 14.48 16.04
CA VAL A 64 2.71 13.73 17.16
C VAL A 64 2.30 14.39 18.49
N PRO A 65 2.21 13.65 19.61
CA PRO A 65 1.90 14.24 20.92
C PRO A 65 2.94 15.29 21.32
N ASP A 66 2.55 16.26 22.16
CA ASP A 66 3.40 17.40 22.50
C ASP A 66 4.75 17.01 23.11
N ASP A 67 4.76 15.98 23.96
CA ASP A 67 5.95 15.39 24.61
C ASP A 67 6.84 14.53 23.69
N SER A 68 6.47 14.35 22.42
CA SER A 68 7.27 13.54 21.50
C SER A 68 8.65 14.16 21.23
N PRO A 69 9.74 13.38 21.21
CA PRO A 69 11.07 13.88 20.87
C PRO A 69 11.29 14.09 19.36
N ARG A 70 10.27 13.82 18.52
CA ARG A 70 10.39 13.90 17.06
C ARG A 70 10.55 15.35 16.59
N LYS A 71 11.56 15.58 15.75
CA LYS A 71 11.80 16.87 15.06
C LYS A 71 10.65 17.26 14.12
N LEU A 72 10.22 16.33 13.25
CA LEU A 72 9.05 16.54 12.40
C LEU A 72 7.79 16.23 13.21
N ARG A 73 7.03 17.29 13.51
CA ARG A 73 5.82 17.23 14.34
C ARG A 73 4.61 16.64 13.63
N TYR A 74 4.64 16.61 12.30
CA TYR A 74 3.54 16.13 11.48
C TYR A 74 3.96 14.91 10.66
N THR A 75 2.98 14.09 10.27
CA THR A 75 3.16 12.98 9.33
C THR A 75 2.11 13.12 8.23
N LEU A 76 2.51 13.00 6.96
CA LEU A 76 1.59 13.05 5.82
C LEU A 76 0.79 11.74 5.76
N GLU A 77 -0.52 11.83 5.98
CA GLU A 77 -1.41 10.67 6.06
C GLU A 77 -2.16 10.45 4.74
N LEU A 78 -2.77 11.50 4.21
CA LEU A 78 -3.64 11.44 3.03
C LEU A 78 -3.34 12.58 2.05
N LEU A 79 -3.59 12.32 0.77
CA LEU A 79 -3.70 13.31 -0.29
C LEU A 79 -5.03 13.13 -1.03
N GLU A 80 -5.61 14.21 -1.54
CA GLU A 80 -6.73 14.15 -2.48
C GLU A 80 -6.26 14.59 -3.86
N ILE A 81 -6.32 13.68 -4.83
CA ILE A 81 -5.89 13.92 -6.21
C ILE A 81 -7.11 13.69 -7.11
N ASN A 82 -7.50 14.70 -7.90
CA ASN A 82 -8.65 14.64 -8.80
C ASN A 82 -9.94 14.15 -8.13
N GLY A 83 -10.19 14.59 -6.89
CA GLY A 83 -11.37 14.18 -6.10
C GLY A 83 -11.26 12.81 -5.41
N VAL A 84 -10.14 12.10 -5.57
CA VAL A 84 -9.92 10.79 -4.95
C VAL A 84 -9.05 10.93 -3.71
N MET A 85 -9.57 10.48 -2.56
CA MET A 85 -8.81 10.36 -1.31
C MET A 85 -7.86 9.16 -1.37
N ILE A 86 -6.57 9.40 -1.09
CA ILE A 86 -5.50 8.41 -1.21
C ILE A 86 -4.71 8.33 0.08
N GLY A 87 -4.59 7.12 0.65
CA GLY A 87 -3.70 6.85 1.78
C GLY A 87 -2.23 6.86 1.36
N THR A 88 -1.42 7.76 1.94
CA THR A 88 0.01 7.90 1.62
C THR A 88 0.92 7.30 2.67
N ASN A 89 0.44 7.04 3.88
CA ASN A 89 1.24 6.48 4.96
C ASN A 89 1.46 4.97 4.78
N THR A 90 2.67 4.59 4.36
CA THR A 90 3.03 3.19 4.08
C THR A 90 3.26 2.33 5.32
N GLN A 91 3.11 2.86 6.54
CA GLN A 91 3.10 2.06 7.77
C GLN A 91 1.71 1.48 8.09
N LEU A 92 0.64 2.06 7.53
CA LEU A 92 -0.74 1.60 7.79
C LEU A 92 -1.13 0.28 7.13
N PRO A 93 -0.66 -0.08 5.91
CA PRO A 93 -1.07 -1.30 5.21
C PRO A 93 -1.02 -2.57 6.07
N ASN A 94 0.07 -2.80 6.82
CA ASN A 94 0.20 -3.99 7.67
C ASN A 94 -0.90 -4.03 8.75
N ARG A 95 -1.19 -2.89 9.39
CA ARG A 95 -2.27 -2.78 10.39
C ARG A 95 -3.65 -3.01 9.77
N LEU A 96 -3.91 -2.42 8.60
CA LEU A 96 -5.18 -2.60 7.88
C LEU A 96 -5.37 -4.06 7.49
N ALA A 97 -4.37 -4.69 6.88
CA ALA A 97 -4.40 -6.10 6.51
C ALA A 97 -4.58 -7.01 7.73
N GLU A 98 -3.83 -6.78 8.81
CA GLU A 98 -3.96 -7.52 10.07
C GLU A 98 -5.39 -7.42 10.62
N THR A 99 -5.98 -6.23 10.63
CA THR A 99 -7.34 -5.99 11.13
C THR A 99 -8.37 -6.80 10.31
N VAL A 100 -8.29 -6.78 8.98
CA VAL A 100 -9.18 -7.54 8.09
C VAL A 100 -9.00 -9.06 8.30
N VAL A 101 -7.76 -9.52 8.46
CA VAL A 101 -7.42 -10.94 8.70
C VAL A 101 -7.95 -11.40 10.05
N GLN A 102 -7.79 -10.61 11.12
CA GLN A 102 -8.33 -10.87 12.46
C GLN A 102 -9.86 -10.93 12.44
N ALA A 103 -10.51 -10.02 11.70
CA ALA A 103 -11.94 -10.00 11.49
C ALA A 103 -12.47 -11.14 10.59
N LYS A 104 -11.59 -12.04 10.11
CA LYS A 104 -11.92 -13.22 9.28
C LYS A 104 -12.65 -12.85 7.97
N GLN A 105 -12.39 -11.67 7.43
CA GLN A 105 -13.06 -11.17 6.23
C GLN A 105 -12.37 -11.62 4.92
N VAL A 106 -11.09 -12.03 4.97
CA VAL A 106 -10.37 -12.50 3.78
C VAL A 106 -10.61 -13.99 3.55
N ASN A 107 -11.11 -14.35 2.37
CA ASN A 107 -11.28 -15.75 1.98
C ASN A 107 -9.94 -16.50 1.97
N GLY A 108 -9.94 -17.71 2.55
CA GLY A 108 -8.73 -18.50 2.71
C GLY A 108 -7.88 -18.18 3.94
N LEU A 109 -8.10 -17.06 4.64
CA LEU A 109 -7.36 -16.64 5.84
C LEU A 109 -8.20 -16.70 7.13
N LYS A 110 -9.26 -17.51 7.16
CA LYS A 110 -10.22 -17.52 8.27
C LYS A 110 -9.82 -18.47 9.42
N ARG A 111 -9.08 -19.55 9.11
CA ARG A 111 -8.82 -20.66 10.04
C ARG A 111 -7.37 -20.65 10.52
N TYR A 112 -7.17 -20.17 11.75
CA TYR A 112 -5.90 -20.22 12.47
C TYR A 112 -6.17 -20.07 13.98
N ARG A 113 -5.23 -20.53 14.81
CA ARG A 113 -5.27 -20.43 16.28
C ARG A 113 -4.43 -19.26 16.80
N LYS A 114 -3.34 -18.93 16.10
CA LYS A 114 -2.41 -17.87 16.48
C LYS A 114 -2.05 -17.02 15.26
N LEU A 115 -1.94 -15.72 15.47
CA LEU A 115 -1.39 -14.76 14.52
C LEU A 115 -0.12 -14.15 15.14
N SER A 116 0.99 -14.24 14.42
CA SER A 116 2.27 -13.62 14.80
C SER A 116 2.65 -12.60 13.73
N ARG A 117 3.39 -11.56 14.11
CA ARG A 117 3.84 -10.48 13.21
C ARG A 117 5.34 -10.53 13.01
N GLU A 118 5.81 -10.06 11.85
CA GLU A 118 7.24 -9.87 11.56
C GLU A 118 8.05 -11.15 11.85
N VAL A 119 7.62 -12.32 11.36
CA VAL A 119 8.29 -13.58 11.67
C VAL A 119 9.40 -13.85 10.66
N ALA A 120 10.61 -14.20 11.11
CA ALA A 120 11.70 -14.56 10.21
C ALA A 120 11.37 -15.85 9.44
N TYR A 121 11.60 -15.85 8.12
CA TYR A 121 11.22 -16.99 7.26
C TYR A 121 12.19 -17.28 6.11
N GLY A 122 13.16 -16.38 5.89
CA GLY A 122 14.34 -16.55 5.05
C GLY A 122 15.57 -16.00 5.76
N ALA A 123 16.74 -16.01 5.10
CA ALA A 123 18.01 -15.62 5.73
C ALA A 123 18.06 -14.14 6.16
N ARG A 124 17.35 -13.26 5.44
CA ARG A 124 17.34 -11.80 5.69
C ARG A 124 15.95 -11.18 5.57
N SER A 125 14.90 -12.01 5.67
CA SER A 125 13.53 -11.62 5.37
C SER A 125 12.58 -12.02 6.48
N ARG A 126 11.60 -11.15 6.73
CA ARG A 126 10.53 -11.34 7.71
C ARG A 126 9.21 -11.25 6.97
N ILE A 127 8.29 -12.17 7.28
CA ILE A 127 6.91 -12.14 6.80
C ILE A 127 6.11 -11.18 7.65
N ASP A 128 5.20 -10.43 7.05
CA ASP A 128 4.39 -9.46 7.79
C ASP A 128 3.48 -10.15 8.82
N LEU A 129 2.77 -11.22 8.40
CA LEU A 129 1.92 -12.02 9.28
C LEU A 129 2.17 -13.52 9.06
N LEU A 130 2.19 -14.27 10.16
CA LEU A 130 2.18 -15.74 10.17
C LEU A 130 0.93 -16.22 10.91
N LEU A 131 0.08 -16.99 10.20
CA LEU A 131 -1.12 -17.60 10.77
C LEU A 131 -0.83 -19.08 11.05
N GLU A 132 -0.91 -19.49 12.31
CA GLU A 132 -0.61 -20.85 12.74
C GLU A 132 -1.90 -21.57 13.15
N GLY A 133 -2.20 -22.68 12.49
CA GLY A 133 -3.24 -23.64 12.85
C GLY A 133 -2.71 -24.74 13.77
N ALA A 134 -3.40 -25.88 13.84
CA ALA A 134 -2.92 -27.04 14.59
C ALA A 134 -1.67 -27.65 13.94
N ASN A 135 -1.74 -27.94 12.64
CA ASN A 135 -0.67 -28.58 11.85
C ASN A 135 -0.48 -27.87 10.50
N SER A 136 -0.68 -26.54 10.46
CA SER A 136 -0.62 -25.77 9.21
C SER A 136 -0.13 -24.36 9.46
N ARG A 137 0.72 -23.84 8.58
CA ARG A 137 1.10 -22.42 8.59
C ARG A 137 0.60 -21.72 7.33
N HIS A 138 0.27 -20.45 7.49
CA HIS A 138 -0.07 -19.56 6.39
C HIS A 138 0.77 -18.29 6.48
N TRP A 139 1.68 -18.12 5.53
CA TRP A 139 2.58 -16.97 5.40
C TRP A 139 1.87 -15.86 4.62
N VAL A 140 1.75 -14.67 5.21
CA VAL A 140 1.02 -13.56 4.59
C VAL A 140 1.92 -12.34 4.47
N GLU A 141 2.21 -11.97 3.23
CA GLU A 141 2.97 -10.77 2.87
C GLU A 141 1.99 -9.66 2.50
N VAL A 142 2.24 -8.44 2.96
CA VAL A 142 1.42 -7.26 2.76
C VAL A 142 2.17 -6.25 1.90
N LYS A 143 1.53 -5.77 0.84
CA LYS A 143 2.08 -4.78 -0.09
C LYS A 143 1.20 -3.54 -0.10
N ASN A 144 1.82 -2.36 -0.01
CA ASN A 144 1.12 -1.10 -0.26
C ASN A 144 0.96 -0.87 -1.77
N CYS A 145 -0.27 -0.80 -2.27
CA CYS A 145 -0.56 -0.55 -3.69
C CYS A 145 -1.37 0.75 -3.82
N HIS A 146 -0.69 1.83 -4.23
CA HIS A 146 -1.27 3.17 -4.32
C HIS A 146 -1.32 3.72 -5.75
N LEU A 147 -0.56 3.12 -6.67
CA LEU A 147 -0.52 3.52 -8.08
C LEU A 147 -1.74 2.96 -8.79
N VAL A 148 -2.61 3.86 -9.28
CA VAL A 148 -3.78 3.51 -10.08
C VAL A 148 -3.77 4.39 -11.32
N TYR A 149 -4.02 3.78 -12.48
CA TYR A 149 -4.13 4.48 -13.76
C TYR A 149 -5.58 4.62 -14.22
N PRO A 150 -5.88 5.47 -15.23
CA PRO A 150 -7.24 5.71 -15.73
C PRO A 150 -7.99 4.46 -16.23
N ASP A 151 -7.30 3.35 -16.48
CA ASP A 151 -7.93 2.08 -16.85
C ASP A 151 -8.51 1.31 -15.64
N GLY A 152 -8.44 1.90 -14.44
CA GLY A 152 -8.90 1.31 -13.18
C GLY A 152 -7.96 0.24 -12.61
N GLY A 153 -6.81 0.00 -13.24
CA GLY A 153 -5.80 -0.93 -12.75
C GLY A 153 -5.01 -0.31 -11.60
N ALA A 154 -4.90 -1.04 -10.49
CA ALA A 154 -3.97 -0.78 -9.41
C ALA A 154 -2.67 -1.57 -9.65
N TYR A 155 -1.54 -0.88 -9.78
CA TYR A 155 -0.28 -1.45 -10.22
C TYR A 155 0.73 -1.53 -9.07
N PHE A 156 1.36 -2.69 -8.92
CA PHE A 156 2.47 -2.87 -7.98
C PHE A 156 3.64 -3.63 -8.62
N PRO A 157 4.89 -3.19 -8.39
CA PRO A 157 5.30 -1.98 -7.67
C PRO A 157 5.23 -0.70 -8.54
N ASP A 158 5.45 0.47 -7.95
CA ASP A 158 5.61 1.77 -8.63
C ASP A 158 7.08 2.06 -9.04
N SER A 159 7.99 1.14 -8.73
CA SER A 159 9.42 1.19 -9.07
C SER A 159 10.07 -0.18 -8.85
N VAL A 160 11.24 -0.40 -9.43
CA VAL A 160 11.99 -1.66 -9.27
C VAL A 160 12.22 -1.99 -7.78
N SER A 161 11.88 -3.21 -7.37
CA SER A 161 12.00 -3.69 -6.00
C SER A 161 12.52 -5.12 -5.95
N LYS A 162 13.85 -5.26 -6.01
CA LYS A 162 14.54 -6.57 -5.82
C LYS A 162 14.13 -7.28 -4.53
N ARG A 163 13.86 -6.50 -3.47
CA ARG A 163 13.34 -7.04 -2.20
C ARG A 163 11.97 -7.68 -2.40
N ALA A 164 11.02 -6.97 -3.02
CA ALA A 164 9.69 -7.53 -3.24
C ALA A 164 9.73 -8.82 -4.09
N THR A 165 10.60 -8.86 -5.10
CA THR A 165 10.85 -10.06 -5.92
C THR A 165 11.39 -11.22 -5.09
N GLY A 166 12.44 -11.00 -4.27
CA GLY A 166 13.00 -12.06 -3.43
C GLY A 166 12.01 -12.63 -2.40
N HIS A 167 11.12 -11.81 -1.85
CA HIS A 167 10.05 -12.30 -0.96
C HIS A 167 9.10 -13.30 -1.66
N LEU A 168 8.87 -13.17 -2.98
CA LEU A 168 8.03 -14.11 -3.72
C LEU A 168 8.70 -15.48 -3.87
N GLU A 169 10.02 -15.50 -4.12
CA GLU A 169 10.80 -16.74 -4.18
C GLU A 169 10.78 -17.47 -2.83
N GLU A 170 10.93 -16.74 -1.73
CA GLU A 170 10.82 -17.33 -0.38
C GLU A 170 9.41 -17.87 -0.08
N LEU A 171 8.35 -17.19 -0.56
CA LEU A 171 6.98 -17.68 -0.42
C LEU A 171 6.73 -18.95 -1.24
N ILE A 172 7.30 -19.07 -2.44
CA ILE A 172 7.25 -20.30 -3.24
C ILE A 172 7.84 -21.46 -2.44
N GLN A 173 9.03 -21.28 -1.86
CA GLN A 173 9.68 -22.30 -1.03
C GLN A 173 8.80 -22.76 0.14
N LYS A 174 8.03 -21.85 0.75
CA LYS A 174 7.07 -22.24 1.81
C LYS A 174 5.93 -23.08 1.27
N VAL A 175 5.38 -22.73 0.11
CA VAL A 175 4.32 -23.53 -0.52
C VAL A 175 4.83 -24.91 -0.92
N GLU A 176 6.06 -25.01 -1.41
CA GLU A 176 6.69 -26.29 -1.80
C GLU A 176 6.85 -27.28 -0.64
N VAL A 177 7.07 -26.78 0.59
CA VAL A 177 7.11 -27.63 1.79
C VAL A 177 5.74 -27.89 2.43
N GLY A 178 4.65 -27.52 1.74
CA GLY A 178 3.27 -27.81 2.14
C GLY A 178 2.58 -26.73 2.97
N ASP A 179 3.24 -25.61 3.27
CA ASP A 179 2.58 -24.45 3.88
C ASP A 179 1.70 -23.70 2.86
N LYS A 180 0.93 -22.73 3.33
CA LYS A 180 0.17 -21.81 2.47
C LYS A 180 0.82 -20.45 2.45
N ALA A 181 0.69 -19.74 1.33
CA ALA A 181 1.15 -18.36 1.22
C ALA A 181 0.08 -17.45 0.59
N THR A 182 0.02 -16.21 1.02
CA THR A 182 -0.81 -15.18 0.39
C THR A 182 -0.11 -13.83 0.37
N VAL A 183 -0.15 -13.16 -0.78
CA VAL A 183 0.21 -11.76 -0.91
C VAL A 183 -1.07 -10.92 -0.90
N LEU A 184 -1.15 -9.99 0.04
CA LEU A 184 -2.24 -9.03 0.17
C LEU A 184 -1.77 -7.66 -0.32
N PHE A 185 -2.40 -7.13 -1.36
CA PHE A 185 -2.21 -5.74 -1.76
C PHE A 185 -3.23 -4.87 -1.04
N VAL A 186 -2.80 -3.82 -0.36
CA VAL A 186 -3.69 -2.88 0.31
C VAL A 186 -3.85 -1.65 -0.57
N ILE A 187 -5.10 -1.38 -0.99
CA ILE A 187 -5.48 -0.28 -1.88
C ILE A 187 -6.31 0.70 -1.06
N GLN A 188 -5.72 1.86 -0.76
CA GLN A 188 -6.32 2.94 0.03
C GLN A 188 -6.79 4.08 -0.89
N ARG A 189 -7.66 3.76 -1.85
CA ARG A 189 -8.29 4.67 -2.81
C ARG A 189 -9.38 3.93 -3.60
N LEU A 190 -10.42 4.64 -4.02
CA LEU A 190 -11.66 4.06 -4.57
C LEU A 190 -11.62 3.68 -6.06
N ASP A 191 -10.71 4.29 -6.82
CA ASP A 191 -10.64 4.22 -8.28
C ASP A 191 -9.84 3.01 -8.80
N GLY A 192 -9.32 2.15 -7.91
CA GLY A 192 -8.72 0.86 -8.26
C GLY A 192 -9.73 -0.27 -8.19
N VAL A 193 -9.92 -1.01 -9.29
CA VAL A 193 -10.91 -2.11 -9.36
C VAL A 193 -10.29 -3.49 -9.59
N VAL A 194 -9.01 -3.54 -9.96
CA VAL A 194 -8.24 -4.77 -10.18
C VAL A 194 -6.77 -4.51 -9.88
N VAL A 195 -6.07 -5.47 -9.27
CA VAL A 195 -4.63 -5.36 -9.03
C VAL A 195 -3.86 -6.04 -10.15
N ARG A 196 -2.76 -5.44 -10.60
CA ARG A 196 -1.85 -6.01 -11.60
C ARG A 196 -0.39 -5.91 -11.15
N PRO A 197 0.39 -7.00 -11.21
CA PRO A 197 1.85 -6.92 -11.14
C PRO A 197 2.38 -6.08 -12.31
N SER A 198 3.11 -5.01 -12.02
CA SER A 198 3.51 -4.05 -13.05
C SER A 198 4.79 -4.43 -13.78
N SER A 199 4.67 -4.95 -15.00
CA SER A 199 5.78 -5.17 -15.92
C SER A 199 6.43 -3.88 -16.43
N VAL A 200 5.73 -2.74 -16.41
CA VAL A 200 6.28 -1.44 -16.85
C VAL A 200 7.28 -0.88 -15.84
N HIS A 201 7.07 -1.15 -14.55
CA HIS A 201 7.94 -0.68 -13.47
C HIS A 201 8.97 -1.73 -13.05
N ASP A 202 8.56 -2.99 -12.98
CA ASP A 202 9.42 -4.10 -12.58
C ASP A 202 9.01 -5.40 -13.30
N PRO A 203 9.56 -5.63 -14.52
CA PRO A 203 9.34 -6.88 -15.26
C PRO A 203 9.70 -8.13 -14.45
N ALA A 204 10.76 -8.05 -13.63
CA ALA A 204 11.22 -9.18 -12.84
C ALA A 204 10.24 -9.53 -11.72
N PHE A 205 9.70 -8.53 -11.02
CA PHE A 205 8.62 -8.76 -10.06
C PHE A 205 7.38 -9.34 -10.72
N ALA A 206 6.96 -8.79 -11.88
CA ALA A 206 5.77 -9.28 -12.58
C ALA A 206 5.91 -10.76 -13.00
N GLU A 207 7.11 -11.15 -13.47
CA GLU A 207 7.46 -12.55 -13.75
C GLU A 207 7.41 -13.42 -12.50
N ALA A 208 8.11 -13.01 -11.43
CA ALA A 208 8.11 -13.76 -10.17
C ALA A 208 6.70 -13.90 -9.57
N ALA A 209 5.83 -12.90 -9.72
CA ALA A 209 4.46 -12.95 -9.22
C ALA A 209 3.61 -13.98 -9.97
N ARG A 210 3.76 -14.06 -11.31
CA ARG A 210 3.12 -15.10 -12.12
C ARG A 210 3.63 -16.50 -11.78
N GLN A 211 4.93 -16.66 -11.58
CA GLN A 211 5.52 -17.94 -11.16
C GLN A 211 4.99 -18.36 -9.78
N ALA A 212 4.98 -17.43 -8.82
CA ALA A 212 4.45 -17.68 -7.48
C ALA A 212 2.96 -18.08 -7.53
N TYR A 213 2.17 -17.39 -8.34
CA TYR A 213 0.76 -17.73 -8.57
C TYR A 213 0.61 -19.15 -9.14
N ALA A 214 1.39 -19.49 -10.17
CA ALA A 214 1.39 -20.83 -10.77
C ALA A 214 1.85 -21.94 -9.81
N ARG A 215 2.64 -21.60 -8.79
CA ARG A 215 3.10 -22.51 -7.73
C ARG A 215 2.15 -22.57 -6.52
N GLY A 216 1.04 -21.85 -6.54
CA GLY A 216 0.00 -21.93 -5.52
C GLY A 216 0.04 -20.84 -4.43
N VAL A 217 0.93 -19.84 -4.56
CA VAL A 217 0.84 -18.61 -3.75
C VAL A 217 -0.43 -17.86 -4.17
N ARG A 218 -1.26 -17.48 -3.20
CA ARG A 218 -2.50 -16.74 -3.47
C ARG A 218 -2.22 -15.24 -3.50
N PHE A 219 -2.98 -14.49 -4.29
CA PHE A 219 -2.88 -13.05 -4.37
C PHE A 219 -4.27 -12.43 -4.25
N THR A 220 -4.40 -11.34 -3.49
CA THR A 220 -5.69 -10.66 -3.27
C THR A 220 -5.47 -9.19 -2.97
N GLY A 221 -6.29 -8.31 -3.55
CA GLY A 221 -6.37 -6.91 -3.14
C GLY A 221 -7.35 -6.72 -1.98
N LEU A 222 -7.03 -5.84 -1.05
CA LEU A 222 -7.92 -5.34 0.00
C LEU A 222 -8.27 -3.89 -0.32
N HIS A 223 -9.55 -3.64 -0.59
CA HIS A 223 -10.02 -2.33 -1.02
C HIS A 223 -10.55 -1.53 0.15
N PHE A 224 -10.09 -0.29 0.28
CA PHE A 224 -10.54 0.64 1.30
C PHE A 224 -11.03 1.94 0.68
N ASP A 225 -12.24 2.34 1.08
CA ASP A 225 -12.64 3.74 1.01
C ASP A 225 -11.93 4.53 2.11
N VAL A 226 -11.46 5.73 1.78
CA VAL A 226 -10.62 6.54 2.64
C VAL A 226 -11.31 7.86 2.93
N SER A 227 -11.43 8.18 4.20
CA SER A 227 -11.96 9.46 4.67
C SER A 227 -11.02 10.09 5.69
N THR A 228 -11.30 11.34 6.05
CA THR A 228 -10.62 12.04 7.14
C THR A 228 -10.88 11.42 8.52
N ARG A 229 -11.85 10.52 8.64
CA ARG A 229 -12.17 9.79 9.87
C ARG A 229 -11.46 8.44 9.96
N GLY A 230 -11.16 7.81 8.83
CA GLY A 230 -10.55 6.49 8.78
C GLY A 230 -10.77 5.76 7.46
N PHE A 231 -10.71 4.44 7.54
CA PHE A 231 -10.71 3.52 6.40
C PHE A 231 -11.90 2.57 6.50
N THR A 232 -12.71 2.51 5.46
CA THR A 232 -13.83 1.57 5.36
C THR A 232 -13.43 0.43 4.45
N TYR A 233 -13.38 -0.80 4.95
CA TYR A 233 -13.10 -1.98 4.14
C TYR A 233 -14.29 -2.31 3.23
N LEU A 234 -14.04 -2.35 1.92
CA LEU A 234 -15.05 -2.59 0.89
C LEU A 234 -15.08 -4.04 0.38
N GLY A 235 -14.14 -4.87 0.83
CA GLY A 235 -13.99 -6.24 0.34
C GLY A 235 -12.68 -6.45 -0.40
N THR A 236 -12.64 -7.52 -1.19
CA THR A 236 -11.45 -7.94 -1.92
C THR A 236 -11.51 -7.55 -3.39
N LEU A 237 -10.37 -7.20 -3.98
CA LEU A 237 -10.21 -7.06 -5.43
C LEU A 237 -9.46 -8.27 -6.00
N PRO A 238 -9.79 -8.68 -7.24
CA PRO A 238 -9.01 -9.70 -7.93
C PRO A 238 -7.62 -9.19 -8.29
N VAL A 239 -6.69 -10.13 -8.48
CA VAL A 239 -5.37 -9.86 -9.06
C VAL A 239 -5.34 -10.48 -10.45
N ASP A 240 -5.13 -9.64 -11.46
CA ASP A 240 -5.11 -10.05 -12.87
C ASP A 240 -3.66 -10.24 -13.33
N PHE A 241 -3.34 -11.48 -13.68
CA PHE A 241 -2.04 -11.90 -14.19
C PHE A 241 -1.96 -11.95 -15.71
N ARG A 242 -3.07 -11.66 -16.41
CA ARG A 242 -3.09 -11.62 -17.88
C ARG A 242 -2.26 -10.43 -18.38
N PRO A 243 -1.71 -10.51 -19.59
CA PRO A 243 -1.11 -9.37 -20.24
C PRO A 243 -2.10 -8.19 -20.32
N TYR A 244 -1.55 -6.99 -20.20
CA TYR A 244 -2.28 -5.73 -20.39
C TYR A 244 -1.51 -4.86 -21.40
N ASN A 245 -2.14 -3.80 -21.90
CA ASN A 245 -1.49 -2.89 -22.84
C ASN A 245 -0.39 -2.08 -22.14
N GLU A 246 0.87 -2.53 -22.26
CA GLU A 246 2.02 -1.83 -21.66
C GLU A 246 2.28 -0.45 -22.27
N GLU A 247 1.94 -0.25 -23.54
CA GLU A 247 2.11 1.05 -24.21
C GLU A 247 1.20 2.10 -23.59
N SER A 248 -0.07 1.76 -23.36
CA SER A 248 -1.00 2.65 -22.64
C SER A 248 -0.49 2.98 -21.23
N VAL A 249 0.01 1.98 -20.51
CA VAL A 249 0.55 2.16 -19.16
C VAL A 249 1.81 3.04 -19.17
N ARG A 250 2.71 2.90 -20.15
CA ARG A 250 3.86 3.80 -20.33
C ARG A 250 3.41 5.23 -20.62
N GLY A 251 2.40 5.40 -21.49
CA GLY A 251 1.80 6.71 -21.76
C GLY A 251 1.25 7.38 -20.50
N TYR A 252 0.55 6.63 -19.65
CA TYR A 252 0.07 7.15 -18.36
C TYR A 252 1.22 7.53 -17.42
N ARG A 253 2.23 6.67 -17.30
CA ARG A 253 3.43 6.93 -16.49
C ARG A 253 4.14 8.22 -16.93
N ASP A 254 4.35 8.39 -18.22
CA ASP A 254 5.03 9.56 -18.78
C ASP A 254 4.22 10.84 -18.52
N ALA A 255 2.89 10.77 -18.64
CA ALA A 255 1.99 11.88 -18.31
C ALA A 255 2.06 12.29 -16.82
N LEU A 256 2.38 11.37 -15.91
CA LEU A 256 2.49 11.62 -14.47
C LEU A 256 3.92 12.01 -14.02
N ALA A 257 4.89 12.11 -14.93
CA ALA A 257 6.29 12.30 -14.57
C ALA A 257 6.55 13.59 -13.76
N SER A 258 5.88 14.69 -14.10
CA SER A 258 6.01 15.99 -13.42
C SER A 258 5.44 15.99 -11.99
N THR A 259 4.47 15.12 -11.73
CA THR A 259 3.76 14.97 -10.45
C THR A 259 4.22 13.74 -9.68
N SER A 260 5.49 13.37 -9.85
CA SER A 260 6.09 12.18 -9.25
C SER A 260 7.45 12.47 -8.59
N GLY A 261 7.83 11.65 -7.62
CA GLY A 261 9.15 11.69 -6.98
C GLY A 261 9.29 12.76 -5.90
N TRP A 262 10.44 13.43 -5.87
CA TRP A 262 10.75 14.48 -4.90
C TRP A 262 11.76 15.46 -5.48
N GLN A 263 11.77 16.67 -4.92
CA GLN A 263 12.77 17.70 -5.19
C GLN A 263 13.96 17.54 -4.25
N ARG A 264 15.12 18.07 -4.63
CA ARG A 264 16.27 18.23 -3.72
C ARG A 264 16.28 19.65 -3.20
N ARG A 265 16.44 19.86 -1.90
CA ARG A 265 16.57 21.21 -1.34
C ARG A 265 17.76 21.95 -1.96
N GLY A 266 17.57 23.21 -2.33
CA GLY A 266 18.60 24.07 -2.91
C GLY A 266 18.84 23.90 -4.42
N LYS A 267 17.99 23.17 -5.15
CA LYS A 267 18.01 23.13 -6.62
C LYS A 267 16.61 23.45 -7.18
N PRO A 268 16.46 24.38 -8.13
CA PRO A 268 15.21 24.54 -8.86
C PRO A 268 14.91 23.27 -9.67
N ARG A 269 13.62 23.05 -9.98
CA ARG A 269 13.20 22.04 -10.96
C ARG A 269 13.45 22.52 -12.37
#